data_AF-A0AAJ7RQH4-F1
#
_entry.id   AF-A0AAJ7RQH4-F1
#
_cell.length_a   1.000
_cell.length_b   1.000
_cell.length_c   1.000
_cell.angle_alpha   90.00
_cell.angle_beta   90.00
_cell.angle_gamma   90.00
#
_symmetry.space_group_name_H-M   'P 1'
#
loop_
_entity.id
_entity.type
_entity.pdbx_description
1 polymer ?
#
loop_
_entity_poly.entity_id
_entity_poly.type
_entity_poly.pdbx_seq_one_letter_code
_entity_poly.pdbx_strand_id
1 'polypeptide(L)'
;MERVRKAFSYADKESSGRLTKHQYKVAMIAAFGYRPDSLEIKHVFQRYYPCEAITLHDFECCSRKKVSVSKMTLTEICIAHMDKDRKQ
;
A
#
# COMPACT_ATOMS: atom_id res chain seq x y z
N MET A 1 -0.10 5.08 11.07
CA MET A 1 0.48 3.72 11.02
C MET A 1 -0.41 2.66 11.65
N GLU A 2 -1.26 2.99 12.64
CA GLU A 2 -2.15 1.99 13.28
C GLU A 2 -3.02 1.20 12.30
N ARG A 3 -3.64 1.87 11.31
CA ARG A 3 -4.44 1.21 10.26
C ARG A 3 -3.64 0.17 9.47
N VAL A 4 -2.37 0.46 9.17
CA VAL A 4 -1.46 -0.43 8.44
C VAL A 4 -1.14 -1.67 9.29
N ARG A 5 -0.88 -1.50 10.59
CA ARG A 5 -0.65 -2.61 11.52
C ARG A 5 -1.87 -3.49 11.68
N LYS A 6 -3.06 -2.90 11.87
CA LYS A 6 -4.33 -3.64 11.93
C LYS A 6 -4.60 -4.44 10.65
N ALA A 7 -4.35 -3.84 9.48
CA ALA A 7 -4.50 -4.52 8.20
C ALA A 7 -3.48 -5.66 8.00
N PHE A 8 -2.25 -5.50 8.49
CA PHE A 8 -1.26 -6.57 8.50
C PHE A 8 -1.72 -7.75 9.36
N SER A 9 -2.09 -7.49 10.62
CA SER A 9 -2.57 -8.53 11.54
C SER A 9 -3.83 -9.22 11.02
N TYR A 10 -4.72 -8.47 10.36
CA TYR A 10 -5.91 -9.03 9.71
C TYR A 10 -5.57 -10.01 8.57
N ALA A 11 -4.49 -9.74 7.83
CA ALA A 11 -4.07 -10.57 6.70
C ALA A 11 -3.16 -11.75 7.11
N ASP A 12 -2.39 -11.60 8.19
CA ASP A 12 -1.55 -12.64 8.77
C ASP A 12 -2.37 -13.62 9.63
N LYS A 13 -3.29 -14.36 8.99
CA LYS A 13 -4.20 -15.30 9.66
C LYS A 13 -3.49 -16.37 10.50
N GLU A 14 -2.29 -16.75 10.10
CA GLU A 14 -1.48 -17.77 10.80
C GLU A 14 -0.61 -17.16 11.91
N SER A 15 -0.67 -15.84 12.13
CA SER A 15 0.19 -15.12 13.07
C SER A 15 1.68 -15.44 12.89
N SER A 16 2.09 -15.61 11.63
CA SER A 16 3.45 -15.98 11.24
C SER A 16 4.45 -14.82 11.32
N GLY A 17 3.95 -13.58 11.47
CA GLY A 17 4.71 -12.34 11.37
C GLY A 17 5.12 -11.98 9.95
N ARG A 18 4.61 -12.69 8.93
CA ARG A 18 4.95 -12.51 7.52
C ARG A 18 3.71 -12.58 6.63
N LEU A 19 3.73 -11.85 5.51
CA LEU A 19 2.66 -11.89 4.50
C LEU A 19 3.18 -12.43 3.19
N THR A 20 2.53 -13.48 2.68
CA THR A 20 2.66 -13.93 1.29
C THR A 20 2.09 -12.90 0.31
N LYS A 21 2.33 -13.09 -0.98
CA LYS A 21 1.75 -12.25 -2.06
C LYS A 21 0.22 -12.11 -1.96
N HIS A 22 -0.48 -13.19 -1.58
CA HIS A 22 -1.93 -13.16 -1.42
C HIS A 22 -2.34 -12.33 -0.19
N GLN A 23 -1.71 -12.58 0.95
CA GLN A 23 -2.01 -11.84 2.19
C GLN A 23 -1.63 -10.35 2.06
N TYR A 24 -0.57 -10.02 1.34
CA TYR A 24 -0.21 -8.64 1.01
C TYR A 24 -1.33 -7.91 0.25
N LYS A 25 -1.97 -8.55 -0.73
CA LYS A 25 -3.13 -7.96 -1.43
C LYS A 25 -4.26 -7.64 -0.46
N VAL A 26 -4.59 -8.59 0.42
CA VAL A 26 -5.65 -8.42 1.44
C VAL A 26 -5.30 -7.26 2.37
N ALA A 27 -4.05 -7.19 2.84
CA ALA A 27 -3.58 -6.13 3.70
C ALA A 27 -3.63 -4.75 3.01
N MET A 28 -3.31 -4.66 1.71
CA MET A 28 -3.43 -3.42 0.93
C MET A 28 -4.87 -2.95 0.76
N ILE A 29 -5.79 -3.88 0.50
CA ILE A 29 -7.23 -3.58 0.40
C ILE A 29 -7.75 -3.10 1.76
N ALA A 30 -7.41 -3.78 2.85
CA ALA A 30 -7.83 -3.38 4.19
C ALA A 30 -7.23 -2.02 4.63
N ALA A 31 -5.95 -1.79 4.34
CA ALA A 31 -5.24 -0.59 4.74
C ALA A 31 -5.62 0.66 3.91
N PHE A 32 -5.89 0.49 2.62
CA PHE A 32 -6.03 1.63 1.70
C PHE A 32 -7.26 1.56 0.78
N GLY A 33 -8.04 0.48 0.81
CA GLY A 33 -9.11 0.26 -0.17
C GLY A 33 -8.58 -0.02 -1.58
N TYR A 34 -7.28 -0.31 -1.71
CA TYR A 34 -6.58 -0.43 -2.97
C TYR A 34 -6.13 -1.87 -3.21
N ARG A 35 -6.43 -2.39 -4.41
CA ARG A 35 -5.98 -3.71 -4.85
C ARG A 35 -4.76 -3.56 -5.76
N PRO A 36 -3.55 -3.93 -5.31
CA PRO A 36 -2.37 -3.90 -6.16
C PRO A 36 -2.45 -4.94 -7.27
N ASP A 37 -1.93 -4.60 -8.44
CA ASP A 37 -1.85 -5.49 -9.59
C ASP A 37 -0.64 -6.44 -9.52
N SER A 38 -0.54 -7.36 -10.48
CA SER A 38 0.51 -8.38 -10.50
C SER A 38 1.92 -7.80 -10.68
N LEU A 39 2.08 -6.70 -11.43
CA LEU A 39 3.37 -6.06 -11.65
C LEU A 39 3.84 -5.34 -10.39
N GLU A 40 2.96 -4.61 -9.72
CA GLU A 40 3.28 -3.97 -8.44
C GLU A 40 3.72 -4.97 -7.39
N ILE A 41 3.02 -6.09 -7.27
CA ILE A 41 3.35 -7.14 -6.31
C ILE A 41 4.68 -7.79 -6.68
N LYS A 42 4.91 -8.06 -7.97
CA LYS A 42 6.19 -8.58 -8.43
C LYS A 42 7.31 -7.63 -8.05
N HIS A 43 7.15 -6.33 -8.27
CA HIS A 43 8.16 -5.32 -7.94
C HIS A 43 8.44 -5.25 -6.43
N VAL A 44 7.39 -5.30 -5.59
CA VAL A 44 7.53 -5.32 -4.13
C VAL A 44 8.28 -6.58 -3.69
N PHE A 45 7.84 -7.76 -4.13
CA PHE A 45 8.40 -9.04 -3.67
C PHE A 45 9.77 -9.37 -4.31
N GLN A 46 10.11 -8.79 -5.46
CA GLN A 46 11.44 -8.96 -6.08
C GLN A 46 12.56 -8.47 -5.16
N ARG A 47 12.30 -7.44 -4.34
CA ARG A 47 13.27 -6.90 -3.36
C ARG A 47 13.56 -7.86 -2.20
N TYR A 48 12.70 -8.84 -1.99
CA TYR A 48 12.74 -9.74 -0.83
C TYR A 48 13.09 -11.18 -1.22
N TYR A 49 13.49 -11.41 -2.48
CA TYR A 49 13.94 -12.71 -2.94
C TYR A 49 15.15 -13.21 -2.11
N PRO A 50 15.21 -14.49 -1.70
CA PRO A 50 14.30 -15.60 -2.04
C PRO A 50 13.07 -15.74 -1.13
N CYS A 51 12.89 -14.89 -0.12
CA CYS A 51 11.73 -14.94 0.75
C CYS A 51 10.46 -14.48 0.00
N GLU A 52 9.55 -15.41 -0.30
CA GLU A 52 8.24 -15.11 -0.91
C GLU A 52 7.23 -14.49 0.08
N ALA A 53 7.72 -13.88 1.16
CA ALA A 53 6.93 -13.25 2.20
C ALA A 53 7.60 -11.99 2.73
N ILE A 54 6.81 -11.01 3.15
CA ILE A 54 7.29 -9.73 3.69
C ILE A 54 6.92 -9.58 5.16
N THR A 55 7.76 -8.89 5.94
CA THR A 55 7.48 -8.63 7.35
C THR A 55 6.57 -7.41 7.54
N LEU A 56 6.12 -7.17 8.78
CA LEU A 56 5.42 -5.93 9.13
C LEU A 56 6.26 -4.69 8.80
N HIS A 57 7.57 -4.74 9.06
CA HIS A 57 8.47 -3.63 8.76
C HIS A 57 8.52 -3.31 7.26
N ASP A 58 8.59 -4.36 6.42
CA ASP A 58 8.57 -4.22 4.96
C ASP A 58 7.24 -3.66 4.47
N PHE A 59 6.13 -4.15 5.04
CA PHE A 59 4.80 -3.66 4.74
C PHE A 59 4.60 -2.19 5.11
N GLU A 60 5.12 -1.77 6.27
CA GLU A 60 5.13 -0.37 6.70
C GLU A 60 6.00 0.51 5.79
N CYS A 61 7.12 0.01 5.31
CA CYS A 61 7.98 0.70 4.34
C CYS A 61 7.26 0.90 3.00
N CYS A 62 6.62 -0.16 2.47
CA CYS A 62 5.84 -0.08 1.23
C CYS A 62 4.66 0.90 1.36
N SER A 63 3.97 0.85 2.50
CA SER A 63 2.84 1.72 2.82
C SER A 63 3.24 3.20 2.85
N ARG A 64 4.40 3.53 3.41
CA ARG A 64 4.91 4.91 3.45
C ARG A 64 5.20 5.48 2.06
N LYS A 65 5.78 4.66 1.18
CA LYS A 65 6.06 5.06 -0.22
C LYS A 65 4.77 5.35 -1.00
N LYS A 66 3.72 4.53 -0.82
CA LYS A 66 2.39 4.77 -1.43
C LYS A 66 1.71 6.02 -0.88
N VAL A 67 1.79 6.29 0.42
CA VAL A 67 1.22 7.53 1.02
C VAL A 67 1.87 8.79 0.43
N SER A 68 3.15 8.75 0.05
CA SER A 68 3.81 9.89 -0.61
C SER A 68 3.28 10.12 -2.03
N VAL A 69 3.03 9.07 -2.80
CA VAL A 69 2.46 9.16 -4.16
C VAL A 69 0.98 9.56 -4.11
N SER A 70 0.20 9.03 -3.16
CA SER A 70 -1.20 9.42 -2.96
C SER A 70 -1.35 10.86 -2.50
N LYS A 71 -0.44 11.40 -1.69
CA LYS A 71 -0.44 12.82 -1.32
C LYS A 71 -0.10 13.73 -2.50
N MET A 72 0.86 13.34 -3.35
CA MET A 72 1.23 14.10 -4.54
C MET A 72 0.08 14.16 -5.54
N THR A 73 -0.54 13.01 -5.83
CA THR A 73 -1.73 12.91 -6.71
C THR A 73 -2.97 13.59 -6.14
N LEU A 74 -3.25 13.51 -4.84
CA LEU A 74 -4.37 14.26 -4.24
C LEU A 74 -4.13 15.77 -4.31
N THR A 75 -2.89 16.24 -4.11
CA THR A 75 -2.57 17.66 -4.20
C THR A 75 -2.74 18.17 -5.63
N GLU A 76 -2.28 17.41 -6.63
CA GLU A 76 -2.47 17.75 -8.05
C GLU A 76 -3.95 17.71 -8.47
N ILE A 77 -4.74 16.75 -7.97
CA ILE A 77 -6.19 16.69 -8.23
C ILE A 77 -6.92 17.87 -7.55
N CYS A 78 -6.53 18.24 -6.33
CA CYS A 78 -7.11 19.38 -5.63
C CYS A 78 -6.74 20.72 -6.29
N ILE A 79 -5.49 20.89 -6.75
CA ILE A 79 -5.06 22.07 -7.51
C ILE A 79 -5.82 22.16 -8.84
N ALA A 80 -5.91 21.06 -9.59
CA ALA A 80 -6.64 21.02 -10.86
C ALA A 80 -8.14 21.28 -10.70
N HIS A 81 -8.76 20.92 -9.57
CA HIS A 81 -10.15 21.27 -9.26
C HIS A 81 -10.32 22.76 -8.87
N MET A 82 -9.33 23.37 -8.21
CA MET A 82 -9.39 24.78 -7.83
C MET A 82 -9.13 25.74 -9.01
N ASP A 83 -8.28 25.36 -9.98
CA ASP A 83 -8.04 26.18 -11.18
C ASP A 83 -9.23 26.21 -12.14
N LYS A 84 -10.16 25.26 -12.03
CA LYS A 84 -11.35 25.19 -12.91
C LYS A 84 -12.46 26.19 -12.53
N ASP A 85 -12.36 26.82 -11.35
CA ASP A 85 -13.31 27.83 -10.86
C ASP A 85 -12.88 29.28 -11.15
N ARG A 86 -11.70 29.51 -11.77
CA ARG A 86 -11.20 30.85 -12.13
C ARG A 86 -11.42 31.20 -13.61
N LYS A 87 -12.66 31.12 -14.07
CA LYS A 87 -13.11 31.86 -15.26
C LYS A 87 -14.41 32.60 -14.95
N GLN A 88 -14.26 33.81 -14.44
CA GLN A 88 -15.12 34.96 -14.78
C GLN A 88 -14.22 36.11 -15.19
#